data_AF-V9KE87-F1
#
_entry.id   AF-V9KE87-F1
#
_cell.length_a   1.000
_cell.length_b   1.000
_cell.length_c   1.000
_cell.angle_alpha   90.00
_cell.angle_beta   90.00
_cell.angle_gamma   90.00
#
_symmetry.space_group_name_H-M   'P 1'
#
loop_
_entity.id
_entity.type
_entity.pdbx_description
1 polymer ?
#
loop_
_entity_poly.entity_id
_entity_poly.type
_entity_poly.pdbx_seq_one_letter_code
_entity_poly.pdbx_strand_id
1 'polypeptide(L)'
;MKGVESVPSAKLREYKLKLNRMTIRLDQVAKMTTSRLCSIAIHPSVDKLLIAAGSRRGQIGLWDLNSPPDNDAVRLFKPHINPINCLCFNPYKSEELLSLSNNESILCGNLPKGIFHEVYKVNYLSMSSFDFLNDDGATLIVSHWSEYVSLVDRRTPGTGPELVANLNMERFRMVNVHPMQRQYFVATGARAVNIYDIRYLKEKSKRVACLENHHKNINSAYFSPVTGRRVLTTCSDGMIRLFDIKGMTSTIPLKTIRRNHFTDRTQTKFRAVWDPQQDDFFIAGSTVWPRQIEVFHSSGAMVHAFRDPDCLSSICLINVMHPTRNILVGGNSNGKVHAFMD
;
A
#
# COMPACT_ATOMS: atom_id res chain seq x y z
N MET A 1 40.66 -14.88 -6.76
CA MET A 1 40.07 -14.06 -7.83
C MET A 1 39.22 -12.97 -7.18
N LYS A 2 39.68 -11.71 -7.24
CA LYS A 2 38.91 -10.56 -6.74
C LYS A 2 37.65 -10.43 -7.60
N GLY A 3 36.49 -10.42 -6.96
CA GLY A 3 35.20 -10.27 -7.63
C GLY A 3 35.17 -8.96 -8.38
N VAL A 4 34.80 -9.03 -9.67
CA VAL A 4 34.48 -7.86 -10.47
C VAL A 4 33.23 -7.24 -9.84
N GLU A 5 33.39 -6.18 -9.06
CA GLU A 5 32.27 -5.34 -8.65
C GLU A 5 31.64 -4.80 -9.94
N SER A 6 30.46 -5.31 -10.28
CA SER A 6 29.72 -4.85 -11.44
C SER A 6 29.41 -3.37 -11.24
N VAL A 7 29.89 -2.56 -12.19
CA VAL A 7 29.63 -1.13 -12.22
C VAL A 7 28.11 -0.92 -12.13
N PRO A 8 27.59 -0.21 -11.11
CA PRO A 8 26.15 0.00 -10.99
C PRO A 8 25.64 0.74 -12.23
N SER A 9 24.55 0.23 -12.82
CA SER A 9 23.97 0.80 -14.05
C SER A 9 23.73 2.30 -13.90
N ALA A 10 23.80 3.06 -15.01
CA ALA A 10 23.58 4.50 -15.01
C ALA A 10 22.25 4.87 -14.30
N LYS A 11 21.20 4.08 -14.57
CA LYS A 11 19.88 4.18 -13.91
C LYS A 11 19.97 4.08 -12.38
N LEU A 12 20.73 3.11 -11.85
CA LEU A 12 20.90 2.94 -10.40
C LEU A 12 21.66 4.12 -9.77
N ARG A 13 22.66 4.66 -10.47
CA ARG A 13 23.40 5.84 -10.00
C ARG A 13 22.52 7.08 -9.95
N GLU A 14 21.78 7.34 -11.02
CA GLU A 14 20.83 8.47 -11.08
C GLU A 14 19.76 8.36 -9.99
N TYR A 15 19.21 7.16 -9.78
CA TYR A 15 18.22 6.94 -8.73
C TYR A 15 18.79 7.22 -7.33
N LYS A 16 20.01 6.74 -7.03
CA LYS A 16 20.68 7.05 -5.76
C LYS A 16 20.91 8.55 -5.56
N LEU A 17 21.26 9.29 -6.63
CA LEU A 17 21.40 10.74 -6.55
C LEU A 17 20.08 11.43 -6.20
N LYS A 18 18.94 11.00 -6.77
CA LYS A 18 17.61 11.52 -6.41
C LYS A 18 17.30 11.27 -4.94
N LEU A 19 17.51 10.05 -4.45
CA LEU A 19 17.26 9.70 -3.04
C LEU A 19 18.13 10.52 -2.08
N ASN A 20 19.39 10.77 -2.42
CA ASN A 20 20.31 11.51 -1.56
C ASN A 20 19.96 13.01 -1.42
N ARG A 21 19.16 13.57 -2.33
CA ARG A 21 18.70 14.96 -2.22
C ARG A 21 17.48 15.11 -1.32
N MET A 22 16.71 14.03 -1.19
CA MET A 22 15.50 14.04 -0.38
C MET A 22 15.86 14.11 1.12
N THR A 23 15.46 15.20 1.76
CA THR A 23 15.70 15.47 3.19
C THR A 23 14.40 15.65 3.95
N ILE A 24 14.47 15.68 5.28
CA ILE A 24 13.34 15.95 6.17
C ILE A 24 13.68 17.10 7.12
N ARG A 25 12.67 17.88 7.49
CA ARG A 25 12.71 18.99 8.45
C ARG A 25 11.51 18.90 9.38
N LEU A 26 11.52 19.69 10.46
CA LEU A 26 10.44 19.68 11.46
C LEU A 26 9.07 20.10 10.90
N ASP A 27 9.03 21.02 9.93
CA ASP A 27 7.82 21.43 9.20
C ASP A 27 7.27 20.33 8.27
N GLN A 28 8.06 19.28 8.01
CA GLN A 28 7.69 18.11 7.21
C GLN A 28 7.28 16.91 8.09
N VAL A 29 6.96 17.16 9.36
CA VAL A 29 6.38 16.19 10.29
C VAL A 29 5.06 16.70 10.83
N ALA A 30 3.97 15.98 10.54
CA ALA A 30 2.63 16.35 11.00
C ALA A 30 1.95 15.26 11.81
N LYS A 31 1.20 15.68 12.84
CA LYS A 31 0.31 14.82 13.62
C LYS A 31 -1.02 14.71 12.88
N MET A 32 -1.20 13.62 12.14
CA MET A 32 -2.38 13.38 11.30
C MET A 32 -3.62 12.99 12.10
N THR A 33 -3.44 12.13 13.12
CA THR A 33 -4.56 11.56 13.89
C THR A 33 -4.18 11.36 15.34
N THR A 34 -5.15 11.27 16.25
CA THR A 34 -4.88 11.07 17.68
C THR A 34 -4.43 9.63 17.97
N SER A 35 -4.88 8.67 17.16
CA SER A 35 -4.47 7.27 17.23
C SER A 35 -3.47 6.88 16.13
N ARG A 36 -2.91 5.69 16.29
CA ARG A 36 -1.99 4.99 15.40
C ARG A 36 -2.49 4.90 13.95
N LEU A 37 -1.59 5.11 12.98
CA LEU A 37 -1.90 5.00 11.55
C LEU A 37 -1.99 3.55 11.07
N CYS A 38 -2.96 3.29 10.20
CA CYS A 38 -3.25 1.99 9.59
C CYS A 38 -3.11 2.02 8.06
N SER A 39 -3.31 3.18 7.44
CA SER A 39 -3.20 3.40 6.00
C SER A 39 -2.73 4.83 5.71
N ILE A 40 -2.02 5.01 4.59
CA ILE A 40 -1.62 6.31 4.05
C ILE A 40 -1.86 6.27 2.54
N ALA A 41 -2.31 7.40 1.99
CA ALA A 41 -2.36 7.66 0.56
C ALA A 41 -1.76 9.03 0.28
N ILE A 42 -1.10 9.17 -0.86
CA ILE A 42 -0.61 10.45 -1.38
C ILE A 42 -1.38 10.79 -2.64
N HIS A 43 -1.87 12.02 -2.74
CA HIS A 43 -2.64 12.46 -3.89
C HIS A 43 -1.71 12.56 -5.12
N PRO A 44 -2.15 12.15 -6.31
CA PRO A 44 -1.28 12.10 -7.49
C PRO A 44 -0.97 13.46 -8.14
N SER A 45 -1.72 14.51 -7.81
CA SER A 45 -1.52 15.86 -8.38
C SER A 45 -0.12 16.40 -8.09
N VAL A 46 0.44 17.07 -9.09
CA VAL A 46 1.71 17.79 -8.99
C VAL A 46 1.56 19.16 -8.31
N ASP A 47 0.37 19.76 -8.38
CA ASP A 47 0.10 21.14 -7.92
C ASP A 47 -0.10 21.20 -6.40
N LYS A 48 -0.83 20.23 -5.84
CA LYS A 48 -1.10 20.13 -4.40
C LYS A 48 -0.54 18.85 -3.84
N LEU A 49 0.33 19.00 -2.85
CA LEU A 49 0.94 17.88 -2.16
C LEU A 49 0.08 17.46 -0.97
N LEU A 50 -0.97 16.70 -1.28
CA LEU A 50 -1.94 16.23 -0.29
C LEU A 50 -1.60 14.81 0.18
N ILE A 51 -1.56 14.65 1.50
CA ILE A 51 -1.36 13.36 2.16
C ILE A 51 -2.59 13.06 3.00
N ALA A 52 -3.17 11.87 2.80
CA ALA A 52 -4.25 11.37 3.62
C ALA A 52 -3.77 10.18 4.48
N ALA A 53 -4.16 10.13 5.74
CA ALA A 53 -3.78 9.06 6.65
C ALA A 53 -4.99 8.56 7.46
N GLY A 54 -5.26 7.27 7.37
CA GLY A 54 -6.33 6.59 8.09
C GLY A 54 -5.82 5.92 9.37
N SER A 55 -6.58 6.01 10.46
CA SER A 55 -6.16 5.55 11.79
C SER A 55 -6.92 4.34 12.31
N ARG A 56 -6.43 3.80 13.44
CA ARG A 56 -7.07 2.68 14.17
C ARG A 56 -8.46 3.03 14.72
N ARG A 57 -8.76 4.30 14.96
CA ARG A 57 -10.03 4.76 15.54
C ARG A 57 -10.95 5.45 14.52
N GLY A 58 -10.81 5.10 13.24
CA GLY A 58 -11.71 5.58 12.18
C GLY A 58 -11.53 7.05 11.79
N GLN A 59 -10.46 7.70 12.26
CA GLN A 59 -10.12 9.06 11.85
C GLN A 59 -9.32 9.06 10.54
N ILE A 60 -9.58 10.06 9.69
CA ILE A 60 -8.78 10.40 8.51
C ILE A 60 -8.19 11.80 8.74
N GLY A 61 -6.86 11.90 8.76
CA GLY A 61 -6.19 13.19 8.65
C GLY A 61 -5.87 13.48 7.19
N LEU A 62 -6.12 14.71 6.74
CA LEU A 62 -5.75 15.22 5.42
C LEU A 62 -4.81 16.41 5.61
N TRP A 63 -3.61 16.32 5.06
CA TRP A 63 -2.57 17.33 5.23
C TRP A 63 -2.14 17.86 3.87
N ASP A 64 -2.15 19.17 3.73
CA ASP A 64 -1.52 19.87 2.62
C ASP A 64 -0.12 20.28 3.02
N LEU A 65 0.89 19.62 2.45
CA LEU A 65 2.30 19.87 2.78
C LEU A 65 2.77 21.26 2.32
N ASN A 66 2.05 21.89 1.39
CA ASN A 66 2.37 23.24 0.93
C ASN A 66 1.72 24.33 1.81
N SER A 67 0.83 23.96 2.74
CA SER A 67 0.20 24.92 3.64
C SER A 67 1.19 25.39 4.72
N PRO A 68 1.18 26.69 5.07
CA PRO A 68 2.05 27.20 6.12
C PRO A 68 1.74 26.52 7.48
N PRO A 69 2.76 26.28 8.33
CA PRO A 69 2.60 25.51 9.58
C PRO A 69 1.52 26.04 10.53
N ASP A 70 1.30 27.35 10.53
CA ASP A 70 0.41 28.04 11.47
C ASP A 70 -1.09 27.95 11.10
N ASN A 71 -1.44 27.34 9.96
CA ASN A 71 -2.81 27.38 9.40
C ASN A 71 -3.63 26.09 9.64
N ASP A 72 -3.43 25.40 10.76
CA ASP A 72 -4.09 24.13 11.07
C ASP A 72 -4.06 23.16 9.87
N ALA A 73 -2.85 22.96 9.32
CA ALA A 73 -2.62 22.37 8.00
C ALA A 73 -3.20 20.95 7.83
N VAL A 74 -3.54 20.28 8.95
CA VAL A 74 -4.16 18.97 8.99
C VAL A 74 -5.66 19.09 9.27
N ARG A 75 -6.48 18.78 8.27
CA ARG A 75 -7.94 18.61 8.46
C ARG A 75 -8.24 17.20 8.97
N LEU A 76 -8.98 17.11 10.07
CA LEU A 76 -9.34 15.84 10.69
C LEU A 76 -10.81 15.48 10.45
N PHE A 77 -11.05 14.32 9.87
CA PHE A 77 -12.38 13.73 9.69
C PHE A 77 -12.51 12.47 10.55
N LYS A 78 -13.74 12.10 10.92
CA LYS A 78 -14.04 10.82 11.60
C LYS A 78 -15.21 10.09 10.92
N PRO A 79 -15.03 9.63 9.68
CA PRO A 79 -16.12 8.99 8.93
C PRO A 79 -16.38 7.54 9.38
N HIS A 80 -15.43 6.91 10.08
CA HIS A 80 -15.51 5.53 10.55
C HIS A 80 -15.39 5.45 12.08
N ILE A 81 -15.79 4.33 12.69
CA ILE A 81 -15.56 4.03 14.12
C ILE A 81 -14.49 2.94 14.33
N ASN A 82 -14.21 2.13 13.31
CA ASN A 82 -13.24 1.04 13.28
C ASN A 82 -11.96 1.42 12.50
N PRO A 83 -10.92 0.56 12.52
CA PRO A 83 -9.66 0.84 11.83
C PRO A 83 -9.81 0.97 10.31
N ILE A 84 -9.19 2.01 9.74
CA ILE A 84 -9.14 2.25 8.29
C ILE A 84 -7.92 1.54 7.69
N ASN A 85 -8.11 0.36 7.09
CA ASN A 85 -7.01 -0.50 6.64
C ASN A 85 -6.56 -0.26 5.20
N CYS A 86 -7.43 0.32 4.39
CA CYS A 86 -7.15 0.71 3.02
C CYS A 86 -7.67 2.12 2.76
N LEU A 87 -6.86 2.92 2.08
CA LEU A 87 -7.14 4.31 1.75
C LEU A 87 -6.57 4.57 0.37
N CYS A 88 -7.37 5.11 -0.56
CA CYS A 88 -6.94 5.35 -1.93
C CYS A 88 -7.66 6.57 -2.51
N PHE A 89 -6.93 7.46 -3.15
CA PHE A 89 -7.55 8.53 -3.95
C PHE A 89 -8.15 7.92 -5.22
N ASN A 90 -9.29 8.45 -5.66
CA ASN A 90 -9.90 8.00 -6.90
C ASN A 90 -8.98 8.38 -8.08
N PRO A 91 -8.59 7.44 -8.95
CA PRO A 91 -7.68 7.68 -10.07
C PRO A 91 -8.24 8.66 -11.12
N TYR A 92 -9.57 8.76 -11.25
CA TYR A 92 -10.24 9.65 -12.19
C TYR A 92 -10.66 10.98 -11.56
N LYS A 93 -11.24 10.92 -10.36
CA LYS A 93 -11.79 12.09 -9.66
C LYS A 93 -10.91 12.50 -8.49
N SER A 94 -9.99 13.44 -8.72
CA SER A 94 -9.01 13.91 -7.73
C SER A 94 -9.60 14.38 -6.39
N GLU A 95 -10.86 14.83 -6.37
CA GLU A 95 -11.54 15.28 -5.16
C GLU A 95 -12.04 14.15 -4.26
N GLU A 96 -12.03 12.90 -4.74
CA GLU A 96 -12.59 11.76 -4.04
C GLU A 96 -11.51 10.90 -3.36
N LEU A 97 -11.75 10.58 -2.10
CA LEU A 97 -10.94 9.66 -1.30
C LEU A 97 -11.80 8.49 -0.86
N LEU A 98 -11.39 7.26 -1.19
CA LEU A 98 -12.05 6.06 -0.72
C LEU A 98 -11.35 5.53 0.53
N SER A 99 -12.13 5.25 1.57
CA SER A 99 -11.67 4.66 2.82
C SER A 99 -12.43 3.37 3.12
N LEU A 100 -11.69 2.32 3.46
CA LEU A 100 -12.26 1.03 3.86
C LEU A 100 -11.97 0.78 5.33
N SER A 101 -13.05 0.52 6.07
CA SER A 101 -13.02 0.18 7.48
C SER A 101 -13.46 -1.27 7.71
N ASN A 102 -12.79 -1.95 8.64
CA ASN A 102 -13.18 -3.32 9.02
C ASN A 102 -14.60 -3.34 9.59
N ASN A 103 -15.42 -4.31 9.18
CA ASN A 103 -16.79 -4.53 9.70
C ASN A 103 -17.76 -3.36 9.53
N GLU A 104 -17.44 -2.37 8.69
CA GLU A 104 -18.34 -1.25 8.38
C GLU A 104 -18.63 -1.24 6.88
N SER A 105 -18.05 -0.28 6.17
CA SER A 105 -18.30 0.00 4.77
C SER A 105 -17.05 0.59 4.10
N ILE A 106 -17.11 0.67 2.78
CA ILE A 106 -16.27 1.58 2.01
C ILE A 106 -17.04 2.89 1.89
N LEU A 107 -16.40 3.98 2.28
CA LEU A 107 -16.93 5.33 2.11
C LEU A 107 -16.15 6.06 1.04
N CYS A 108 -16.84 6.91 0.28
CA CYS A 108 -16.23 7.85 -0.65
C CYS A 108 -16.41 9.27 -0.10
N GLY A 109 -15.30 9.91 0.26
CA GLY A 109 -15.25 11.29 0.74
C GLY A 109 -15.01 12.28 -0.38
N ASN A 110 -15.86 13.29 -0.51
CA ASN A 110 -15.54 14.50 -1.29
C ASN A 110 -14.72 15.44 -0.38
N LEU A 111 -13.44 15.58 -0.68
CA LEU A 111 -12.49 16.28 0.20
C LEU A 111 -12.75 17.79 0.32
N PRO A 112 -13.10 18.53 -0.76
CA PRO A 112 -13.45 19.94 -0.63
C PRO A 112 -14.65 20.18 0.30
N LYS A 113 -15.69 19.33 0.20
CA LYS A 113 -16.93 19.46 0.99
C LYS A 113 -16.84 18.81 2.38
N GLY A 114 -15.90 17.89 2.59
CA GLY A 114 -15.79 17.11 3.83
C GLY A 114 -16.95 16.12 4.05
N ILE A 115 -17.65 15.72 2.98
CA ILE A 115 -18.81 14.83 3.04
C ILE A 115 -18.41 13.42 2.61
N PHE A 116 -18.80 12.42 3.38
CA PHE A 116 -18.56 11.00 3.10
C PHE A 116 -19.88 10.28 2.89
N HIS A 117 -19.97 9.48 1.83
CA HIS A 117 -21.14 8.64 1.55
C HIS A 117 -20.72 7.18 1.39
N GLU A 118 -21.63 6.27 1.69
CA GLU A 118 -21.40 4.84 1.60
C GLU A 118 -21.45 4.37 0.16
N VAL A 119 -20.41 3.67 -0.30
CA VAL A 119 -20.34 3.09 -1.65
C VAL A 119 -20.40 1.57 -1.64
N TYR A 120 -20.08 0.93 -0.52
CA TYR A 120 -20.18 -0.52 -0.38
C TYR A 120 -20.37 -0.90 1.08
N LYS A 121 -21.34 -1.77 1.36
CA LYS A 121 -21.55 -2.34 2.69
C LYS A 121 -22.05 -3.78 2.58
N VAL A 122 -21.49 -4.62 3.42
CA VAL A 122 -21.91 -6.02 3.54
C VAL A 122 -21.91 -6.41 5.01
N ASN A 123 -23.06 -6.84 5.54
CA ASN A 123 -23.22 -7.06 6.97
C ASN A 123 -22.62 -8.39 7.46
N TYR A 124 -22.41 -9.34 6.56
CA TYR A 124 -21.98 -10.70 6.89
C TYR A 124 -20.51 -11.00 6.53
N LEU A 125 -19.79 -10.04 5.92
CA LEU A 125 -18.38 -10.18 5.57
C LEU A 125 -17.57 -9.02 6.14
N SER A 126 -16.40 -9.36 6.70
CA SER A 126 -15.45 -8.38 7.19
C SER A 126 -14.47 -8.03 6.08
N MET A 127 -14.50 -6.78 5.61
CA MET A 127 -13.60 -6.33 4.55
C MET A 127 -12.16 -6.17 5.06
N SER A 128 -11.18 -6.45 4.19
CA SER A 128 -9.75 -6.40 4.49
C SER A 128 -8.98 -5.37 3.66
N SER A 129 -9.28 -5.25 2.36
CA SER A 129 -8.71 -4.26 1.45
C SER A 129 -9.57 -4.10 0.19
N PHE A 130 -9.25 -3.12 -0.64
CA PHE A 130 -9.82 -2.98 -1.97
C PHE A 130 -8.78 -2.43 -2.93
N ASP A 131 -9.04 -2.59 -4.22
CA ASP A 131 -8.30 -1.91 -5.29
C ASP A 131 -9.25 -1.55 -6.44
N PHE A 132 -8.86 -0.58 -7.26
CA PHE A 132 -9.60 -0.18 -8.44
C PHE A 132 -9.28 -1.11 -9.61
N LEU A 133 -10.31 -1.58 -10.31
CA LEU A 133 -10.10 -2.36 -11.52
C LEU A 133 -9.69 -1.49 -12.69
N ASN A 134 -10.29 -0.30 -12.82
CA ASN A 134 -10.09 0.60 -13.95
C ASN A 134 -9.76 2.02 -13.47
N ASP A 135 -9.13 2.80 -14.35
CA ASP A 135 -8.72 4.18 -14.06
C ASP A 135 -9.89 5.14 -13.99
N ASP A 136 -11.09 4.73 -14.41
CA ASP A 136 -12.34 5.46 -14.23
C ASP A 136 -12.78 5.53 -12.76
N GLY A 137 -12.18 4.71 -11.90
CA GLY A 137 -12.51 4.60 -10.50
C GLY A 137 -13.90 4.03 -10.21
N ALA A 138 -14.61 3.48 -11.20
CA ALA A 138 -16.01 3.07 -11.07
C ALA A 138 -16.14 1.70 -10.38
N THR A 139 -15.28 0.75 -10.72
CA THR A 139 -15.38 -0.64 -10.26
C THR A 139 -14.25 -0.98 -9.29
N LEU A 140 -14.62 -1.60 -8.17
CA LEU A 140 -13.72 -2.04 -7.12
C LEU A 140 -13.70 -3.56 -7.05
N ILE A 141 -12.53 -4.11 -6.77
CA ILE A 141 -12.41 -5.45 -6.21
C ILE A 141 -12.12 -5.34 -4.72
N VAL A 142 -12.94 -5.99 -3.90
CA VAL A 142 -12.90 -5.88 -2.43
C VAL A 142 -12.58 -7.24 -1.84
N SER A 143 -11.48 -7.33 -1.10
CA SER A 143 -11.13 -8.53 -0.35
C SER A 143 -11.78 -8.53 1.03
N HIS A 144 -12.17 -9.71 1.49
CA HIS A 144 -12.65 -9.93 2.85
C HIS A 144 -11.56 -10.61 3.69
N TRP A 145 -11.72 -10.68 5.01
CA TRP A 145 -10.84 -11.48 5.89
C TRP A 145 -11.15 -12.97 5.81
N SER A 146 -12.38 -13.29 5.38
CA SER A 146 -12.80 -14.63 4.96
C SER A 146 -12.33 -14.92 3.52
N GLU A 147 -12.64 -16.11 3.03
CA GLU A 147 -12.28 -16.62 1.69
C GLU A 147 -12.99 -15.93 0.50
N TYR A 148 -13.72 -14.85 0.75
CA TYR A 148 -14.54 -14.18 -0.25
C TYR A 148 -13.86 -12.94 -0.83
N VAL A 149 -14.18 -12.68 -2.09
CA VAL A 149 -13.93 -11.42 -2.80
C VAL A 149 -15.24 -10.90 -3.37
N SER A 150 -15.40 -9.58 -3.38
CA SER A 150 -16.57 -8.92 -3.95
C SER A 150 -16.18 -8.00 -5.09
N LEU A 151 -16.98 -8.01 -6.15
CA LEU A 151 -16.95 -7.03 -7.22
C LEU A 151 -18.00 -5.97 -6.92
N VAL A 152 -17.64 -4.70 -6.96
CA VAL A 152 -18.54 -3.59 -6.65
C VAL A 152 -18.47 -2.57 -7.78
N ASP A 153 -19.58 -2.27 -8.42
CA ASP A 153 -19.68 -1.13 -9.34
C ASP A 153 -20.39 0.03 -8.63
N ARG A 154 -19.68 1.14 -8.45
CA ARG A 154 -20.18 2.32 -7.72
C ARG A 154 -21.29 3.07 -8.47
N ARG A 155 -21.56 2.71 -9.73
CA ARG A 155 -22.62 3.31 -10.55
C ARG A 155 -23.93 2.55 -10.41
N THR A 156 -23.87 1.29 -9.95
CA THR A 156 -25.08 0.51 -9.71
C THR A 156 -25.82 1.08 -8.50
N PRO A 157 -27.14 1.30 -8.60
CA PRO A 157 -27.93 1.78 -7.47
C PRO A 157 -27.82 0.84 -6.25
N GLY A 158 -27.52 1.42 -5.09
CA GLY A 158 -27.37 0.69 -3.82
C GLY A 158 -25.91 0.59 -3.37
N THR A 159 -25.66 -0.24 -2.36
CA THR A 159 -24.32 -0.45 -1.75
C THR A 159 -23.90 -1.92 -1.74
N GLY A 160 -24.60 -2.75 -2.52
CA GLY A 160 -24.33 -4.17 -2.66
C GLY A 160 -23.24 -4.48 -3.69
N PRO A 161 -22.73 -5.72 -3.71
CA PRO A 161 -21.80 -6.17 -4.73
C PRO A 161 -22.53 -6.65 -6.00
N GLU A 162 -21.88 -6.50 -7.16
CA GLU A 162 -22.27 -7.14 -8.43
C GLU A 162 -22.06 -8.65 -8.39
N LEU A 163 -20.99 -9.08 -7.72
CA LEU A 163 -20.59 -10.47 -7.62
C LEU A 163 -19.88 -10.71 -6.29
N VAL A 164 -20.14 -11.86 -5.68
CA VAL A 164 -19.37 -12.39 -4.55
C VAL A 164 -18.84 -13.76 -4.95
N ALA A 165 -17.54 -13.96 -4.83
CA ALA A 165 -16.89 -15.22 -5.20
C ALA A 165 -16.04 -15.76 -4.05
N ASN A 166 -16.14 -17.07 -3.83
CA ASN A 166 -15.30 -17.79 -2.89
C ASN A 166 -14.01 -18.26 -3.58
N LEU A 167 -12.86 -17.78 -3.12
CA LEU A 167 -11.54 -18.14 -3.65
C LEU A 167 -10.95 -19.41 -3.02
N ASN A 168 -11.61 -19.97 -1.99
CA ASN A 168 -11.16 -21.10 -1.18
C ASN A 168 -9.75 -20.88 -0.62
N MET A 169 -9.50 -19.66 -0.12
CA MET A 169 -8.22 -19.24 0.43
C MET A 169 -8.33 -18.97 1.93
N GLU A 170 -7.44 -19.55 2.72
CA GLU A 170 -7.38 -19.26 4.15
C GLU A 170 -6.79 -17.88 4.44
N ARG A 171 -7.38 -17.17 5.41
CA ARG A 171 -6.91 -15.89 5.97
C ARG A 171 -6.56 -14.85 4.90
N PHE A 172 -7.51 -14.62 4.01
CA PHE A 172 -7.40 -13.61 2.98
C PHE A 172 -7.12 -12.23 3.61
N ARG A 173 -6.25 -11.43 2.99
CA ARG A 173 -5.84 -10.13 3.56
C ARG A 173 -5.92 -8.96 2.63
N MET A 174 -5.55 -9.18 1.37
CA MET A 174 -5.32 -8.09 0.45
C MET A 174 -5.50 -8.53 -0.98
N VAL A 175 -5.97 -7.59 -1.79
CA VAL A 175 -5.94 -7.64 -3.25
C VAL A 175 -5.12 -6.49 -3.82
N ASN A 176 -4.54 -6.70 -4.98
CA ASN A 176 -3.99 -5.64 -5.81
C ASN A 176 -4.16 -6.02 -7.29
N VAL A 177 -4.64 -5.09 -8.10
CA VAL A 177 -4.93 -5.26 -9.53
C VAL A 177 -3.64 -5.03 -10.32
N HIS A 178 -3.45 -5.83 -11.37
CA HIS A 178 -2.31 -5.67 -12.25
C HIS A 178 -2.41 -4.37 -13.04
N PRO A 179 -1.37 -3.51 -13.08
CA PRO A 179 -1.48 -2.16 -13.64
C PRO A 179 -1.78 -2.12 -15.14
N MET A 180 -1.15 -3.01 -15.93
CA MET A 180 -1.35 -3.10 -17.39
C MET A 180 -2.45 -4.10 -17.82
N GLN A 181 -2.48 -5.29 -17.21
CA GLN A 181 -3.42 -6.37 -17.53
C GLN A 181 -4.51 -6.47 -16.45
N ARG A 182 -5.41 -5.49 -16.41
CA ARG A 182 -6.39 -5.27 -15.32
C ARG A 182 -7.41 -6.39 -15.12
N GLN A 183 -7.46 -7.37 -16.01
CA GLN A 183 -8.18 -8.61 -15.76
C GLN A 183 -7.55 -9.44 -14.63
N TYR A 184 -6.26 -9.24 -14.31
CA TYR A 184 -5.57 -10.00 -13.28
C TYR A 184 -5.47 -9.23 -11.97
N PHE A 185 -5.63 -9.95 -10.86
CA PHE A 185 -5.35 -9.43 -9.52
C PHE A 185 -4.60 -10.47 -8.68
N VAL A 186 -3.72 -9.99 -7.80
CA VAL A 186 -3.10 -10.82 -6.75
C VAL A 186 -4.02 -10.85 -5.54
N ALA A 187 -4.04 -12.00 -4.88
CA ALA A 187 -4.80 -12.28 -3.68
C ALA A 187 -3.87 -12.92 -2.64
N THR A 188 -3.73 -12.32 -1.46
CA THR A 188 -2.84 -12.84 -0.42
C THR A 188 -3.60 -13.69 0.60
N GLY A 189 -3.24 -14.97 0.72
CA GLY A 189 -3.75 -15.87 1.76
C GLY A 189 -2.77 -16.05 2.92
N ALA A 190 -2.98 -17.11 3.70
CA ALA A 190 -2.12 -17.45 4.83
C ALA A 190 -0.68 -17.76 4.39
N ARG A 191 -0.47 -18.62 3.39
CA ARG A 191 0.87 -19.13 3.01
C ARG A 191 1.14 -19.16 1.51
N ALA A 192 0.21 -18.63 0.73
CA ALA A 192 0.34 -18.51 -0.71
C ALA A 192 -0.23 -17.16 -1.18
N VAL A 193 0.36 -16.62 -2.24
CA VAL A 193 -0.23 -15.52 -3.01
C VAL A 193 -0.72 -16.11 -4.31
N ASN A 194 -2.01 -16.00 -4.58
CA ASN A 194 -2.61 -16.50 -5.82
C ASN A 194 -2.88 -15.34 -6.77
N ILE A 195 -2.83 -15.60 -8.07
CA ILE A 195 -3.27 -14.66 -9.12
C ILE A 195 -4.54 -15.21 -9.72
N TYR A 196 -5.56 -14.37 -9.88
CA TYR A 196 -6.84 -14.73 -10.48
C TYR A 196 -7.16 -13.82 -11.67
N ASP A 197 -7.96 -14.34 -12.60
CA ASP A 197 -8.55 -13.58 -13.70
C ASP A 197 -10.01 -13.25 -13.34
N ILE A 198 -10.33 -11.97 -13.25
CA ILE A 198 -11.64 -11.49 -12.85
C ILE A 198 -12.76 -11.91 -13.80
N ARG A 199 -12.44 -12.11 -15.10
CA ARG A 199 -13.44 -12.50 -16.12
C ARG A 199 -13.95 -13.93 -15.90
N TYR A 200 -13.20 -14.72 -15.14
CA TYR A 200 -13.54 -16.10 -14.79
C TYR A 200 -13.84 -16.26 -13.30
N LEU A 201 -14.11 -15.14 -12.61
CA LEU A 201 -14.41 -15.14 -11.20
C LEU A 201 -15.79 -15.75 -10.96
N LYS A 202 -15.82 -16.83 -10.18
CA LYS A 202 -16.99 -17.60 -9.78
C LYS A 202 -16.76 -18.32 -8.46
N GLU A 203 -17.76 -19.00 -7.95
CA GLU A 203 -17.59 -19.88 -6.79
C GLU A 203 -16.51 -20.94 -7.09
N LYS A 204 -15.53 -21.08 -6.18
CA LYS A 204 -14.36 -21.96 -6.36
C LYS A 204 -13.53 -21.61 -7.60
N SER A 205 -13.25 -20.31 -7.78
CA SER A 205 -12.43 -19.79 -8.87
C SER A 205 -11.08 -20.49 -8.95
N LYS A 206 -10.67 -20.86 -10.17
CA LYS A 206 -9.33 -21.39 -10.42
C LYS A 206 -8.32 -20.26 -10.45
N ARG A 207 -7.23 -20.41 -9.70
CA ARG A 207 -6.07 -19.52 -9.77
C ARG A 207 -5.32 -19.71 -11.09
N VAL A 208 -4.87 -18.61 -11.65
CA VAL A 208 -3.99 -18.56 -12.83
C VAL A 208 -2.55 -18.91 -12.44
N ALA A 209 -2.10 -18.39 -11.29
CA ALA A 209 -0.78 -18.65 -10.74
C ALA A 209 -0.82 -18.78 -9.22
N CYS A 210 0.20 -19.44 -8.65
CA CYS A 210 0.41 -19.60 -7.21
C CYS A 210 1.88 -19.26 -6.90
N LEU A 211 2.10 -18.22 -6.09
CA LEU A 211 3.42 -17.86 -5.58
C LEU A 211 3.58 -18.49 -4.21
N GLU A 212 4.52 -19.42 -4.11
CA GLU A 212 4.72 -20.25 -2.91
C GLU A 212 5.97 -19.79 -2.14
N ASN A 213 6.42 -20.60 -1.18
CA ASN A 213 7.59 -20.37 -0.33
C ASN A 213 7.38 -19.38 0.84
N HIS A 214 6.15 -19.17 1.29
CA HIS A 214 5.84 -18.42 2.51
C HIS A 214 5.57 -19.36 3.70
N HIS A 215 6.25 -19.11 4.82
CA HIS A 215 6.18 -20.00 6.00
C HIS A 215 5.26 -19.49 7.10
N LYS A 216 4.77 -18.25 6.98
CA LYS A 216 3.80 -17.61 7.88
C LYS A 216 2.83 -16.76 7.07
N ASN A 217 1.91 -16.10 7.78
CA ASN A 217 0.94 -15.16 7.21
C ASN A 217 1.61 -14.11 6.32
N ILE A 218 1.17 -14.03 5.07
CA ILE A 218 1.52 -12.93 4.16
C ILE A 218 0.80 -11.68 4.63
N ASN A 219 1.48 -10.53 4.63
CA ASN A 219 0.94 -9.23 5.02
C ASN A 219 0.48 -8.41 3.82
N SER A 220 1.23 -8.47 2.72
CA SER A 220 0.94 -7.75 1.48
C SER A 220 1.60 -8.44 0.28
N ALA A 221 1.02 -8.25 -0.89
CA ALA A 221 1.57 -8.57 -2.20
C ALA A 221 1.17 -7.49 -3.21
N TYR A 222 2.12 -6.93 -3.94
CA TYR A 222 1.88 -5.87 -4.93
C TYR A 222 2.56 -6.19 -6.25
N PHE A 223 1.83 -6.04 -7.36
CA PHE A 223 2.43 -6.01 -8.68
C PHE A 223 3.38 -4.82 -8.81
N SER A 224 4.43 -4.97 -9.61
CA SER A 224 5.31 -3.86 -9.95
C SER A 224 4.55 -2.81 -10.78
N PRO A 225 4.67 -1.52 -10.48
CA PRO A 225 3.68 -0.53 -10.86
C PRO A 225 3.68 -0.18 -12.35
N VAL A 226 4.80 -0.34 -13.06
CA VAL A 226 4.92 0.06 -14.46
C VAL A 226 4.50 -1.08 -15.39
N THR A 227 5.13 -2.24 -15.28
CA THR A 227 4.84 -3.37 -16.19
C THR A 227 3.96 -4.46 -15.57
N GLY A 228 3.83 -4.50 -14.24
CA GLY A 228 3.21 -5.61 -13.52
C GLY A 228 3.97 -6.95 -13.59
N ARG A 229 5.17 -6.98 -14.19
CA ARG A 229 5.94 -8.21 -14.39
C ARG A 229 6.43 -8.86 -13.10
N ARG A 230 6.52 -8.12 -12.00
CA ARG A 230 7.02 -8.63 -10.73
C ARG A 230 5.97 -8.54 -9.64
N VAL A 231 6.07 -9.42 -8.64
CA VAL A 231 5.27 -9.34 -7.42
C VAL A 231 6.18 -9.23 -6.21
N LEU A 232 5.97 -8.18 -5.42
CA LEU A 232 6.65 -7.96 -4.14
C LEU A 232 5.76 -8.44 -3.02
N THR A 233 6.22 -9.39 -2.22
CA THR A 233 5.46 -9.92 -1.08
C THR A 233 6.19 -9.64 0.24
N THR A 234 5.41 -9.34 1.27
CA THR A 234 5.90 -9.14 2.63
C THR A 234 5.25 -10.18 3.54
N CYS A 235 6.03 -10.94 4.30
CA CYS A 235 5.52 -12.03 5.12
C CYS A 235 5.95 -11.89 6.59
N SER A 236 5.09 -12.38 7.50
CA SER A 236 5.35 -12.40 8.94
C SER A 236 6.48 -13.36 9.34
N ASP A 237 7.05 -14.11 8.39
CA ASP A 237 8.28 -14.87 8.59
C ASP A 237 9.55 -14.02 8.56
N GLY A 238 9.40 -12.69 8.41
CA GLY A 238 10.52 -11.75 8.39
C GLY A 238 11.24 -11.72 7.04
N MET A 239 10.55 -12.11 5.96
CA MET A 239 11.11 -12.09 4.63
C MET A 239 10.27 -11.22 3.69
N ILE A 240 10.97 -10.40 2.91
CA ILE A 240 10.46 -9.76 1.71
C ILE A 240 10.88 -10.63 0.52
N ARG A 241 9.95 -10.98 -0.35
CA ARG A 241 10.23 -11.81 -1.54
C ARG A 241 9.82 -11.10 -2.80
N LEU A 242 10.65 -11.25 -3.82
CA LEU A 242 10.40 -10.76 -5.16
C LEU A 242 10.19 -11.94 -6.10
N PHE A 243 9.10 -11.94 -6.84
CA PHE A 243 8.79 -12.93 -7.86
C PHE A 243 8.82 -12.26 -9.25
N ASP A 244 9.37 -12.93 -10.25
CA ASP A 244 9.18 -12.58 -11.67
C ASP A 244 8.06 -13.45 -12.20
N ILE A 245 6.94 -12.86 -12.59
CA ILE A 245 5.74 -13.57 -13.03
C ILE A 245 5.59 -13.55 -14.56
N LYS A 246 6.71 -13.48 -15.29
CA LYS A 246 6.71 -13.63 -16.75
C LYS A 246 5.97 -14.90 -17.17
N GLY A 247 4.84 -14.74 -17.84
CA GLY A 247 4.00 -15.86 -18.30
C GLY A 247 3.17 -16.56 -17.22
N MET A 248 3.06 -16.00 -16.00
CA MET A 248 2.25 -16.53 -14.90
C MET A 248 2.63 -17.94 -14.40
N THR A 249 3.85 -18.41 -14.67
CA THR A 249 4.29 -19.77 -14.33
C THR A 249 5.23 -19.86 -13.12
N SER A 250 5.80 -18.74 -12.68
CA SER A 250 6.85 -18.75 -11.65
C SER A 250 6.26 -18.91 -10.25
N THR A 251 6.68 -19.95 -9.54
CA THR A 251 6.23 -20.25 -8.17
C THR A 251 7.29 -19.95 -7.11
N ILE A 252 8.54 -19.72 -7.54
CA ILE A 252 9.72 -19.56 -6.67
C ILE A 252 10.18 -18.09 -6.67
N PRO A 253 10.56 -17.52 -5.52
CA PRO A 253 11.04 -16.15 -5.47
C PRO A 253 12.39 -15.99 -6.19
N LEU A 254 12.50 -14.96 -7.04
CA LEU A 254 13.75 -14.51 -7.65
C LEU A 254 14.75 -14.02 -6.58
N LYS A 255 14.25 -13.31 -5.57
CA LYS A 255 15.03 -12.83 -4.43
C LYS A 255 14.23 -12.94 -3.14
N THR A 256 14.94 -13.28 -2.07
CA THR A 256 14.43 -13.26 -0.70
C THR A 256 15.37 -12.42 0.15
N ILE A 257 14.82 -11.41 0.81
CA ILE A 257 15.55 -10.49 1.68
C ILE A 257 15.04 -10.71 3.10
N ARG A 258 15.94 -11.11 3.99
CA ARG A 258 15.63 -11.26 5.40
C ARG A 258 15.65 -9.90 6.10
N ARG A 259 14.57 -9.61 6.80
CA ARG A 259 14.44 -8.46 7.67
C ARG A 259 13.63 -8.87 8.89
N ASN A 260 14.24 -8.74 10.07
CA ASN A 260 13.58 -9.10 11.32
C ASN A 260 12.53 -8.04 11.67
N HIS A 261 11.38 -8.11 11.02
CA HIS A 261 10.19 -7.34 11.36
C HIS A 261 9.46 -8.06 12.49
N PHE A 262 10.02 -7.99 13.70
CA PHE A 262 9.28 -8.34 14.90
C PHE A 262 8.18 -7.28 15.09
N THR A 263 7.02 -7.52 14.49
CA THR A 263 5.80 -6.79 14.83
C THR A 263 5.03 -7.66 15.80
N ASP A 264 4.84 -7.17 17.03
CA ASP A 264 3.82 -7.72 17.93
C ASP A 264 2.46 -7.76 17.19
N ARG A 265 1.62 -8.75 17.51
CA ARG A 265 0.31 -8.99 16.87
C ARG A 265 -0.61 -7.76 16.90
N THR A 266 -0.33 -6.78 17.77
CA THR A 266 -1.12 -5.57 18.00
C THR A 266 -0.73 -4.37 17.12
N GLN A 267 0.34 -4.48 16.30
CA GLN A 267 0.87 -3.38 15.47
C GLN A 267 0.40 -3.40 14.01
N THR A 268 0.66 -2.32 13.27
CA THR A 268 0.32 -2.16 11.83
C THR A 268 1.22 -3.11 11.12
N LYS A 269 0.60 -3.90 10.25
CA LYS A 269 1.33 -4.91 9.52
C LYS A 269 2.36 -4.21 8.66
N PHE A 270 3.60 -4.66 8.80
CA PHE A 270 4.71 -4.23 7.99
C PHE A 270 4.41 -4.49 6.50
N ARG A 271 4.63 -3.49 5.64
CA ARG A 271 4.43 -3.58 4.19
C ARG A 271 5.62 -2.97 3.46
N ALA A 272 6.26 -3.76 2.59
CA ALA A 272 7.11 -3.21 1.54
C ALA A 272 6.24 -2.80 0.35
N VAL A 273 6.52 -1.64 -0.24
CA VAL A 273 5.79 -1.11 -1.40
C VAL A 273 6.78 -0.65 -2.48
N TRP A 274 6.37 -0.76 -3.74
CA TRP A 274 7.16 -0.30 -4.88
C TRP A 274 7.32 1.22 -4.88
N ASP A 275 8.43 1.70 -5.47
CA ASP A 275 8.45 3.05 -6.04
C ASP A 275 7.47 3.07 -7.22
N PRO A 276 6.43 3.91 -7.22
CA PRO A 276 5.43 3.96 -8.28
C PRO A 276 5.99 4.26 -9.68
N GLN A 277 7.20 4.85 -9.77
CA GLN A 277 7.83 5.22 -11.03
C GLN A 277 8.73 4.10 -11.59
N GLN A 278 8.99 3.03 -10.84
CA GLN A 278 10.04 2.06 -11.17
C GLN A 278 9.67 0.61 -10.77
N ASP A 279 9.95 -0.35 -11.67
CA ASP A 279 9.78 -1.79 -11.38
C ASP A 279 10.98 -2.46 -10.67
N ASP A 280 12.00 -1.66 -10.36
CA ASP A 280 13.28 -2.13 -9.81
C ASP A 280 13.52 -1.70 -8.38
N PHE A 281 12.72 -0.77 -7.84
CA PHE A 281 12.96 -0.18 -6.52
C PHE A 281 11.73 -0.28 -5.64
N PHE A 282 11.95 -0.60 -4.38
CA PHE A 282 10.89 -0.65 -3.39
C PHE A 282 11.40 -0.17 -2.03
N ILE A 283 10.47 0.30 -1.22
CA ILE A 283 10.74 0.83 0.11
C ILE A 283 10.18 -0.10 1.17
N ALA A 284 10.83 -0.12 2.32
CA ALA A 284 10.41 -0.90 3.47
C ALA A 284 10.80 -0.16 4.75
N GLY A 285 9.92 -0.14 5.75
CA GLY A 285 10.31 0.37 7.07
C GLY A 285 11.36 -0.52 7.74
N SER A 286 12.00 0.00 8.79
CA SER A 286 12.98 -0.78 9.55
C SER A 286 12.74 -0.69 11.05
N THR A 287 12.92 -1.82 11.73
CA THR A 287 12.90 -1.92 13.21
C THR A 287 14.26 -1.58 13.82
N VAL A 288 15.30 -1.42 13.00
CA VAL A 288 16.67 -1.07 13.40
C VAL A 288 16.70 0.36 13.97
N TRP A 289 17.66 0.60 14.87
CA TRP A 289 17.99 1.93 15.37
C TRP A 289 19.34 2.38 14.80
N PRO A 290 19.52 3.65 14.39
CA PRO A 290 18.52 4.73 14.35
C PRO A 290 17.36 4.42 13.41
N ARG A 291 16.18 5.02 13.70
CA ARG A 291 14.94 4.75 12.94
C ARG A 291 15.10 5.16 11.50
N GLN A 292 14.63 4.31 10.60
CA GLN A 292 14.90 4.46 9.18
C GLN A 292 13.82 3.87 8.28
N ILE A 293 13.73 4.40 7.07
CA ILE A 293 13.01 3.79 5.95
C ILE A 293 14.05 3.40 4.89
N GLU A 294 14.09 2.12 4.55
CA GLU A 294 15.11 1.54 3.69
C GLU A 294 14.61 1.42 2.25
N VAL A 295 15.48 1.71 1.29
CA VAL A 295 15.21 1.55 -0.15
C VAL A 295 16.04 0.40 -0.69
N PHE A 296 15.41 -0.48 -1.44
CA PHE A 296 16.02 -1.66 -2.03
C PHE A 296 15.92 -1.65 -3.54
N HIS A 297 16.93 -2.20 -4.18
CA HIS A 297 16.89 -2.58 -5.58
C HIS A 297 16.44 -4.04 -5.73
N SER A 298 15.83 -4.38 -6.86
CA SER A 298 15.35 -5.72 -7.22
C SER A 298 16.41 -6.82 -7.13
N SER A 299 17.69 -6.47 -7.22
CA SER A 299 18.82 -7.38 -6.94
C SER A 299 18.86 -7.93 -5.51
N GLY A 300 18.19 -7.27 -4.55
CA GLY A 300 18.28 -7.53 -3.11
C GLY A 300 19.17 -6.54 -2.35
N ALA A 301 19.95 -5.71 -3.05
CA ALA A 301 20.82 -4.71 -2.43
C ALA A 301 20.00 -3.55 -1.84
N MET A 302 20.35 -3.15 -0.60
CA MET A 302 19.88 -1.90 -0.02
C MET A 302 20.66 -0.74 -0.66
N VAL A 303 19.95 0.24 -1.22
CA VAL A 303 20.55 1.32 -2.02
C VAL A 303 20.57 2.65 -1.31
N HIS A 304 19.67 2.85 -0.33
CA HIS A 304 19.58 4.06 0.47
C HIS A 304 18.83 3.76 1.79
N ALA A 305 19.00 4.62 2.79
CA ALA A 305 18.22 4.59 4.02
C ALA A 305 17.94 6.01 4.50
N PHE A 306 16.67 6.38 4.51
CA PHE A 306 16.19 7.66 5.02
C PHE A 306 16.22 7.64 6.55
N ARG A 307 17.00 8.56 7.13
CA ARG A 307 17.27 8.63 8.57
C ARG A 307 17.36 10.09 8.97
N ASP A 308 16.72 10.41 10.08
CA ASP A 308 16.87 11.70 10.74
C ASP A 308 16.48 11.51 12.22
N PRO A 309 17.42 11.51 13.17
CA PRO A 309 17.10 11.23 14.57
C PRO A 309 16.13 12.23 15.21
N ASP A 310 16.12 13.47 14.73
CA ASP A 310 15.30 14.55 15.27
C ASP A 310 13.85 14.45 14.76
N CYS A 311 13.66 14.11 13.49
CA CYS A 311 12.35 13.95 12.88
C CYS A 311 11.78 12.53 13.06
N LEU A 312 12.58 11.48 12.85
CA LEU A 312 12.17 10.07 12.97
C LEU A 312 12.40 9.49 14.37
N SER A 313 11.54 9.89 15.30
CA SER A 313 11.53 9.34 16.67
C SER A 313 10.95 7.91 16.80
N SER A 314 10.24 7.40 15.78
CA SER A 314 9.53 6.12 15.86
C SER A 314 9.46 5.39 14.50
N ILE A 315 9.12 4.11 14.53
CA ILE A 315 9.14 3.24 13.35
C ILE A 315 8.01 3.61 12.37
N CYS A 316 8.36 3.84 11.11
CA CYS A 316 7.41 4.00 10.01
C CYS A 316 7.13 2.65 9.34
N LEU A 317 5.99 2.02 9.68
CA LEU A 317 5.62 0.68 9.21
C LEU A 317 4.80 0.70 7.90
N ILE A 318 4.20 1.84 7.59
CA ILE A 318 3.48 2.12 6.35
C ILE A 318 4.16 3.29 5.67
N ASN A 319 4.54 3.11 4.41
CA ASN A 319 5.27 4.10 3.66
C ASN A 319 4.69 4.15 2.24
N VAL A 320 4.71 5.31 1.61
CA VAL A 320 4.30 5.53 0.21
C VAL A 320 5.23 6.52 -0.45
N MET A 321 5.40 6.42 -1.77
CA MET A 321 6.11 7.42 -2.58
C MET A 321 5.14 8.13 -3.50
N HIS A 322 5.43 9.39 -3.82
CA HIS A 322 4.63 10.15 -4.77
C HIS A 322 4.76 9.56 -6.18
N PRO A 323 3.65 9.44 -6.95
CA PRO A 323 3.66 8.81 -8.26
C PRO A 323 4.53 9.51 -9.31
N THR A 324 4.83 10.79 -9.11
CA THR A 324 5.57 11.62 -10.09
C THR A 324 6.68 12.51 -9.50
N ARG A 325 6.81 12.59 -8.17
CA ARG A 325 7.74 13.52 -7.48
C ARG A 325 8.67 12.75 -6.56
N ASN A 326 9.84 13.31 -6.26
CA ASN A 326 10.81 12.74 -5.32
C ASN A 326 10.34 12.98 -3.87
N ILE A 327 9.28 12.28 -3.46
CA ILE A 327 8.69 12.45 -2.13
C ILE A 327 8.38 11.07 -1.56
N LEU A 328 8.87 10.83 -0.34
CA LEU A 328 8.61 9.64 0.45
C LEU A 328 7.87 10.05 1.72
N VAL A 329 6.77 9.36 2.01
CA VAL A 329 5.94 9.60 3.18
C VAL A 329 5.91 8.36 4.04
N GLY A 330 6.32 8.47 5.30
CA GLY A 330 6.29 7.40 6.29
C GLY A 330 5.32 7.68 7.44
N GLY A 331 4.57 6.67 7.85
CA GLY A 331 3.59 6.74 8.93
C GLY A 331 3.89 5.85 10.12
N ASN A 332 3.70 6.37 11.33
CA ASN A 332 4.06 5.67 12.56
C ASN A 332 2.88 5.32 13.48
N SER A 333 3.20 4.66 14.59
CA SER A 333 2.24 4.26 15.63
C SER A 333 1.68 5.42 16.44
N ASN A 334 2.29 6.60 16.36
CA ASN A 334 1.91 7.78 17.12
C ASN A 334 0.98 8.68 16.31
N GLY A 335 0.44 8.23 15.17
CA GLY A 335 -0.46 9.05 14.37
C GLY A 335 0.25 10.18 13.61
N LYS A 336 1.59 10.12 13.49
CA LYS A 336 2.38 11.12 12.77
C LYS A 336 2.79 10.61 11.39
N VAL A 337 2.90 11.54 10.46
CA VAL A 337 3.48 11.38 9.14
C VAL A 337 4.80 12.14 9.06
N HIS A 338 5.75 11.57 8.35
CA HIS A 338 7.09 12.10 8.07
C HIS A 338 7.28 12.16 6.56
N ALA A 339 7.54 13.33 5.99
CA ALA A 339 7.71 13.51 4.56
C ALA A 339 9.18 13.86 4.23
N PHE A 340 9.85 13.00 3.49
CA PHE A 340 11.14 13.29 2.87
C PHE A 340 10.92 13.80 1.45
N MET A 341 11.55 14.91 1.07
CA MET A 341 11.41 15.50 -0.26
C MET A 341 12.69 16.22 -0.69
N ASP A 342 12.90 16.29 -2.01
CA ASP A 342 14.01 17.01 -2.68
C ASP A 342 13.87 18.54 -2.53
#